data_AF-Q3AYP9-F1
#
_entry.id   AF-Q3AYP9-F1
#
_cell.length_a   1.000
_cell.length_b   1.000
_cell.length_c   1.000
_cell.angle_alpha   90.00
_cell.angle_beta   90.00
_cell.angle_gamma   90.00
#
_symmetry.space_group_name_H-M   'P 1'
#
loop_
_entity.id
_entity.type
_entity.pdbx_description
1 polymer ?
#
loop_
_entity_poly.entity_id
_entity_poly.type
_entity_poly.pdbx_seq_one_letter_code
_entity_poly.pdbx_strand_id
1 'polypeptide(L)'
;MRFNFFLITFFIISFIGLTPAPSESLEECQLIAKVLSNLGSSMSRHRLIIAEGSNPTIIDEASRALATETKLYSSAKREYQKARCDGWRR
;
A
#
# COMPACT_ATOMS: atom_id res chain seq x y z
N MET A 1 -5.60 62.25 -5.16
CA MET A 1 -6.00 61.59 -3.90
C MET A 1 -6.88 60.40 -4.23
N ARG A 2 -6.47 59.22 -3.74
CA ARG A 2 -7.26 58.00 -3.52
C ARG A 2 -7.87 57.34 -4.76
N PHE A 3 -6.95 56.84 -5.59
CA PHE A 3 -7.17 55.64 -6.40
C PHE A 3 -7.81 54.56 -5.50
N ASN A 4 -8.96 54.05 -5.90
CA ASN A 4 -9.64 52.90 -5.31
C ASN A 4 -8.79 51.64 -5.49
N PHE A 5 -7.70 51.55 -4.73
CA PHE A 5 -6.77 50.42 -4.69
C PHE A 5 -7.27 49.29 -3.78
N PHE A 6 -8.50 49.39 -3.28
CA PHE A 6 -9.04 48.53 -2.23
C PHE A 6 -9.96 47.40 -2.73
N LEU A 7 -10.22 47.31 -4.03
CA LEU A 7 -11.15 46.31 -4.59
C LEU A 7 -10.47 45.16 -5.35
N ILE A 8 -9.13 45.14 -5.44
CA ILE A 8 -8.38 44.10 -6.17
C ILE A 8 -7.67 43.12 -5.21
N THR A 9 -7.78 43.29 -3.90
CA THR A 9 -7.11 42.42 -2.92
C THR A 9 -7.96 41.26 -2.41
N PHE A 10 -9.24 41.15 -2.80
CA PHE A 10 -10.12 40.09 -2.28
C PHE A 10 -10.19 38.83 -3.15
N PHE A 11 -9.56 38.80 -4.32
CA PHE A 11 -9.67 37.68 -5.28
C PHE A 11 -8.46 36.72 -5.32
N ILE A 12 -7.49 36.85 -4.40
CA ILE A 12 -6.22 36.09 -4.47
C ILE A 12 -6.13 34.98 -3.40
N ILE A 13 -6.99 34.95 -2.37
CA ILE A 13 -6.78 34.09 -1.18
C ILE A 13 -7.58 32.77 -1.22
N SER A 14 -8.38 32.51 -2.26
CA SER A 14 -9.20 31.27 -2.32
C SER A 14 -8.50 30.07 -2.97
N PHE A 15 -7.22 30.17 -3.31
CA PHE A 15 -6.43 29.09 -3.94
C PHE A 15 -5.32 28.54 -3.04
N ILE A 16 -5.51 28.58 -1.70
CA ILE A 16 -4.69 27.77 -0.80
C ILE A 16 -5.15 26.32 -0.99
N GLY A 17 -4.31 25.56 -1.67
CA GLY A 17 -4.62 24.24 -2.18
C GLY A 17 -5.14 23.29 -1.10
N LEU A 18 -6.18 22.55 -1.46
CA LEU A 18 -6.42 21.22 -0.91
C LEU A 18 -5.28 20.32 -1.40
N THR A 19 -4.10 20.45 -0.81
CA THR A 19 -3.18 19.32 -0.80
C THR A 19 -3.67 18.38 0.28
N PRO A 20 -4.12 17.15 -0.03
CA PRO A 20 -4.42 16.18 1.02
C PRO A 20 -3.19 16.08 1.93
N ALA A 21 -3.42 16.06 3.24
CA ALA A 21 -2.35 15.96 4.21
C ALA A 21 -1.47 14.75 3.83
N PRO A 22 -0.16 14.92 3.61
CA PRO A 22 0.71 13.84 3.14
C PRO A 22 0.70 12.63 4.09
N SER A 23 0.34 12.85 5.37
CA SER A 23 0.32 11.83 6.42
C SER A 23 -0.60 10.63 6.14
N GLU A 24 -1.81 10.82 5.60
CA GLU A 24 -2.75 9.70 5.42
C GLU A 24 -2.27 8.73 4.32
N SER A 25 -1.78 9.27 3.20
CA SER A 25 -1.21 8.45 2.12
C SER A 25 0.07 7.72 2.54
N LEU A 26 0.85 8.30 3.46
CA LEU A 26 2.08 7.70 3.98
C LEU A 26 1.77 6.51 4.90
N GLU A 27 0.79 6.65 5.80
CA GLU A 27 0.36 5.57 6.69
C GLU A 27 -0.27 4.40 5.92
N GLU A 28 -1.07 4.71 4.89
CA GLU A 28 -1.65 3.69 4.00
C GLU A 28 -0.55 2.88 3.28
N CYS A 29 0.44 3.54 2.69
CA CYS A 29 1.54 2.85 2.02
C CYS A 29 2.39 2.00 2.99
N GLN A 30 2.60 2.48 4.22
CA GLN A 30 3.27 1.71 5.28
C GLN A 30 2.50 0.43 5.62
N LEU A 31 1.18 0.54 5.78
CA LEU A 31 0.33 -0.59 6.11
C LEU A 31 0.33 -1.63 4.98
N ILE A 32 0.12 -1.21 3.73
CA ILE A 32 0.11 -2.12 2.58
C ILE A 32 1.49 -2.79 2.41
N ALA A 33 2.59 -2.04 2.57
CA ALA A 33 3.94 -2.60 2.53
C ALA A 33 4.17 -3.66 3.61
N LYS A 34 3.66 -3.44 4.83
CA LYS A 34 3.73 -4.41 5.93
C LYS A 34 2.94 -5.68 5.61
N VAL A 35 1.74 -5.54 5.04
CA VAL A 35 0.93 -6.69 4.57
C VAL A 35 1.69 -7.49 3.51
N LEU A 36 2.27 -6.82 2.51
CA LEU A 36 3.06 -7.48 1.46
C LEU A 36 4.28 -8.23 2.03
N SER A 37 4.98 -7.63 2.99
CA SER A 37 6.13 -8.27 3.66
C SER A 37 5.72 -9.52 4.44
N ASN A 38 4.62 -9.44 5.20
CA ASN A 38 4.11 -10.56 5.98
C ASN A 38 3.66 -11.72 5.09
N LEU A 39 2.92 -11.42 4.02
CA LEU A 39 2.51 -12.42 3.04
C LEU A 39 3.72 -13.06 2.36
N GLY A 40 4.71 -12.28 1.94
CA GLY A 40 5.93 -12.80 1.32
C GLY A 40 6.73 -13.74 2.23
N SER A 41 6.85 -13.39 3.53
CA SER A 41 7.48 -14.26 4.53
C SER A 41 6.68 -15.55 4.76
N SER A 42 5.36 -15.45 4.87
CA SER A 42 4.48 -16.62 5.06
C SER A 42 4.53 -17.57 3.86
N MET A 43 4.44 -17.04 2.64
CA MET A 43 4.57 -17.82 1.42
C MET A 43 5.92 -18.53 1.33
N SER A 44 7.00 -17.89 1.77
CA SER A 44 8.34 -18.49 1.80
C SER A 44 8.39 -19.67 2.77
N ARG A 45 7.76 -19.57 3.95
CA ARG A 45 7.63 -20.69 4.89
C ARG A 45 6.82 -21.85 4.32
N HIS A 46 5.68 -21.59 3.69
CA HIS A 46 4.88 -22.66 3.08
C HIS A 46 5.64 -23.36 1.94
N ARG A 47 6.40 -22.62 1.13
CA ARG A 47 7.28 -23.23 0.11
C ARG A 47 8.35 -24.13 0.72
N LEU A 48 8.92 -23.73 1.86
CA LEU A 48 9.88 -24.57 2.59
C LEU A 48 9.22 -25.86 3.08
N ILE A 49 8.05 -25.76 3.71
CA ILE A 49 7.27 -26.93 4.18
C ILE A 49 6.94 -27.89 3.02
N ILE A 50 6.58 -27.36 1.85
CA ILE A 50 6.30 -28.18 0.67
C ILE A 50 7.56 -28.87 0.14
N ALA A 51 8.70 -28.17 0.16
CA ALA A 51 9.96 -28.71 -0.37
C ALA A 51 10.60 -29.76 0.56
N GLU A 52 10.51 -29.57 1.88
CA GLU A 52 11.17 -30.40 2.88
C GLU A 52 10.23 -31.42 3.54
N GLY A 53 8.92 -31.27 3.36
CA GLY A 53 7.91 -32.07 4.04
C GLY A 53 7.88 -33.52 3.56
N SER A 54 7.60 -34.43 4.50
CA SER A 54 7.38 -35.86 4.23
C SER A 54 5.93 -36.29 4.49
N ASN A 55 5.17 -35.50 5.25
CA ASN A 55 3.76 -35.79 5.55
C ASN A 55 2.86 -35.20 4.45
N PRO A 56 2.15 -36.02 3.65
CA PRO A 56 1.34 -35.54 2.54
C PRO A 56 0.19 -34.62 2.97
N THR A 57 -0.38 -34.81 4.16
CA THR A 57 -1.44 -33.93 4.68
C THR A 57 -0.90 -32.53 4.98
N ILE A 58 0.29 -32.43 5.57
CA ILE A 58 0.93 -31.14 5.86
C ILE A 58 1.32 -30.42 4.57
N ILE A 59 1.84 -31.16 3.57
CA ILE A 59 2.20 -30.60 2.27
C ILE A 59 0.95 -30.05 1.55
N ASP A 60 -0.15 -30.80 1.59
CA ASP A 60 -1.41 -30.42 0.97
C ASP A 60 -2.04 -29.18 1.65
N GLU A 61 -2.00 -29.12 2.99
CA GLU A 61 -2.41 -27.92 3.73
C GLU A 61 -1.53 -26.71 3.40
N ALA A 62 -0.21 -26.86 3.41
CA ALA A 62 0.72 -25.79 3.03
C ALA A 62 0.52 -25.33 1.58
N SER A 63 0.19 -26.25 0.68
CA SER A 63 -0.09 -25.95 -0.73
C SER A 63 -1.37 -25.11 -0.89
N ARG A 64 -2.45 -25.46 -0.16
CA ARG A 64 -3.68 -24.67 -0.13
C ARG A 64 -3.46 -23.28 0.47
N ALA A 65 -2.72 -23.20 1.56
CA ALA A 65 -2.37 -21.94 2.20
C ALA A 65 -1.57 -21.06 1.23
N LEU A 66 -0.51 -21.59 0.60
CA LEU A 66 0.30 -20.89 -0.38
C LEU A 66 -0.51 -20.37 -1.58
N ALA A 67 -1.46 -21.17 -2.08
CA ALA A 67 -2.34 -20.74 -3.17
C ALA A 67 -3.23 -19.56 -2.78
N THR A 68 -3.73 -19.56 -1.55
CA THR A 68 -4.54 -18.47 -0.99
C THR A 68 -3.70 -17.21 -0.79
N GLU A 69 -2.54 -17.34 -0.16
CA GLU A 69 -1.60 -16.23 0.08
C GLU A 69 -1.12 -15.60 -1.23
N THR A 70 -0.90 -16.39 -2.28
CA THR A 70 -0.51 -15.87 -3.60
C THR A 70 -1.59 -14.95 -4.18
N LYS A 71 -2.87 -15.30 -4.02
CA LYS A 71 -3.99 -14.45 -4.45
C LYS A 71 -4.06 -13.17 -3.61
N LEU A 72 -3.92 -13.28 -2.29
CA LEU A 72 -3.91 -12.14 -1.37
C LEU A 72 -2.75 -11.18 -1.68
N TYR A 73 -1.56 -11.72 -1.92
CA TYR A 73 -0.37 -10.94 -2.27
C TYR A 73 -0.58 -10.17 -3.59
N SER A 74 -1.13 -10.84 -4.61
CA SER A 74 -1.47 -10.20 -5.88
C SER A 74 -2.48 -9.07 -5.70
N SER A 75 -3.50 -9.28 -4.86
CA SER A 75 -4.49 -8.24 -4.53
C SER A 75 -3.85 -7.05 -3.81
N ALA A 76 -3.11 -7.29 -2.72
CA ALA A 76 -2.41 -6.25 -1.97
C ALA A 76 -1.41 -5.48 -2.85
N LYS A 77 -0.74 -6.16 -3.78
CA LYS A 77 0.18 -5.52 -4.73
C LYS A 77 -0.55 -4.60 -5.70
N ARG A 78 -1.76 -4.96 -6.14
CA ARG A 78 -2.59 -4.08 -6.98
C ARG A 78 -3.04 -2.84 -6.21
N GLU A 79 -3.42 -2.98 -4.94
CA GLU A 79 -3.78 -1.84 -4.10
C GLU A 79 -2.57 -0.93 -3.86
N TYR A 80 -1.39 -1.50 -3.58
CA TYR A 80 -0.14 -0.75 -3.46
C TYR A 80 0.15 0.11 -4.71
N GLN A 81 -0.08 -0.45 -5.91
CA GLN A 81 0.12 0.25 -7.18
C GLN A 81 -0.96 1.32 -7.43
N LYS A 82 -2.22 1.05 -7.10
CA LYS A 82 -3.32 2.03 -7.21
C LYS A 82 -3.10 3.23 -6.31
N ALA A 83 -2.62 3.00 -5.09
CA ALA A 83 -2.25 4.04 -4.14
C ALA A 83 -0.95 4.78 -4.53
N ARG A 84 -0.29 4.38 -5.63
CA ARG A 84 0.97 4.96 -6.14
C ARG A 84 2.10 4.93 -5.09
N CYS A 85 2.12 3.88 -4.27
CA CYS A 85 3.09 3.72 -3.20
C CYS A 85 4.52 3.39 -3.67
N ASP A 86 4.73 3.19 -4.97
CA ASP A 86 5.99 2.77 -5.59
C ASP A 86 7.17 3.72 -5.29
N GLY A 87 6.88 4.98 -4.96
CA GLY A 87 7.87 6.01 -4.60
C GLY A 87 8.01 6.29 -3.11
N TRP A 88 7.25 5.60 -2.24
CA TRP A 88 7.24 5.87 -0.79
C TRP A 88 8.50 5.38 -0.07
N ARG A 89 9.23 4.40 -0.63
CA ARG A 89 10.43 3.81 -0.03
C ARG A 89 11.68 4.72 -0.07
N ARG A 90 11.53 6.05 -0.07
CA ARG A 90 12.64 7.00 0.03
C ARG A 90 12.98 7.31 1.48
#